data_AF-A0A9W6BII5-F1
#
_entry.id   AF-A0A9W6BII5-F1
#
_cell.length_a   1.000
_cell.length_b   1.000
_cell.length_c   1.000
_cell.angle_alpha   90.00
_cell.angle_beta   90.00
_cell.angle_gamma   90.00
#
_symmetry.space_group_name_H-M   'P 1'
#
loop_
_entity.id
_entity.type
_entity.pdbx_description
1 polymer ?
#
loop_
_entity_poly.entity_id
_entity_poly.type
_entity_poly.pdbx_seq_one_letter_code
_entity_poly.pdbx_strand_id
1 'polypeptide(L)'
;MEDRVQQFQIDAQRPRDPKTPKEIERLRKFLFKNQEYRFTEREQSHLFSAVQAHYAAHADLPDASAREPALELIEDALKMPFTVFTTSQKKTFLKWHAKLTGSEADHGKSPAAGAASSAERTEYQVIDATETMISCMTDDGDVVDLDVKASAQDLVAKLRAAFDDGKAVVASLDSGRQAILSFRVDGASD
;
A
#
# COMPACT_ATOMS: atom_id res chain seq x y z
N MET A 1 2.84 -21.55 -13.48
CA MET A 1 3.26 -21.00 -12.17
C MET A 1 2.19 -20.04 -11.68
N GLU A 2 1.78 -19.12 -12.55
CA GLU A 2 0.60 -18.26 -12.45
C GLU A 2 -0.69 -18.93 -11.92
N ASP A 3 -1.10 -20.09 -12.45
CA ASP A 3 -2.32 -20.80 -11.98
C ASP A 3 -2.27 -21.16 -10.48
N ARG A 4 -1.11 -21.61 -9.98
CA ARG A 4 -0.92 -21.89 -8.55
C ARG A 4 -0.97 -20.62 -7.71
N VAL A 5 -0.35 -19.54 -8.21
CA VAL A 5 -0.30 -18.24 -7.54
C VAL A 5 -1.70 -17.61 -7.47
N GLN A 6 -2.46 -17.68 -8.55
CA GLN A 6 -3.85 -17.26 -8.60
C GLN A 6 -4.72 -18.10 -7.66
N GLN A 7 -4.47 -19.40 -7.55
CA GLN A 7 -5.17 -20.26 -6.60
C GLN A 7 -4.93 -19.83 -5.16
N PHE A 8 -3.70 -19.45 -4.80
CA PHE A 8 -3.39 -18.91 -3.46
C PHE A 8 -4.11 -17.59 -3.19
N GLN A 9 -4.21 -16.71 -4.18
CA GLN A 9 -4.96 -15.47 -4.04
C GLN A 9 -6.46 -15.73 -3.81
N ILE A 10 -7.05 -16.67 -4.55
CA ILE A 10 -8.46 -17.04 -4.40
C ILE A 10 -8.72 -17.69 -3.04
N ASP A 11 -7.81 -18.56 -2.57
CA ASP A 11 -7.93 -19.20 -1.25
C ASP A 11 -7.81 -18.15 -0.13
N ALA A 12 -6.85 -17.22 -0.25
CA ALA A 12 -6.64 -16.17 0.74
C ALA A 12 -7.78 -15.14 0.81
N GLN A 13 -8.56 -14.95 -0.26
CA GLN A 13 -9.77 -14.10 -0.25
C GLN A 13 -10.96 -14.76 0.44
N ARG A 14 -10.90 -16.07 0.75
CA ARG A 14 -11.99 -16.74 1.47
C ARG A 14 -12.05 -16.27 2.92
N PRO A 15 -13.24 -16.23 3.52
CA PRO A 15 -13.39 -15.90 4.94
C PRO A 15 -12.57 -16.87 5.80
N ARG A 16 -12.05 -16.37 6.93
CA ARG A 16 -11.16 -17.12 7.81
C ARG A 16 -11.78 -18.45 8.23
N ASP A 17 -11.07 -19.52 7.91
CA ASP A 17 -11.41 -20.91 8.23
C ASP A 17 -10.39 -21.47 9.24
N PRO A 18 -10.70 -22.56 9.96
CA PRO A 18 -9.71 -23.28 10.77
C PRO A 18 -8.54 -23.85 9.95
N LYS A 19 -8.60 -23.74 8.61
CA LYS A 19 -7.54 -24.13 7.67
C LYS A 19 -6.59 -22.99 7.32
N THR A 20 -6.94 -21.72 7.59
CA THR A 20 -6.12 -20.55 7.28
C THR A 20 -4.66 -20.64 7.78
N PRO A 21 -4.32 -21.11 9.00
CA PRO A 21 -2.91 -21.27 9.37
C PRO A 21 -2.16 -22.29 8.51
N LYS A 22 -2.84 -23.35 8.03
CA LYS A 22 -2.24 -24.33 7.11
C LYS A 22 -2.04 -23.76 5.71
N GLU A 23 -2.91 -22.85 5.28
CA GLU A 23 -2.76 -22.14 4.01
C GLU A 23 -1.56 -21.17 4.05
N ILE A 24 -1.40 -20.44 5.16
CA ILE A 24 -0.25 -19.58 5.40
C ILE A 24 1.05 -20.40 5.36
N GLU A 25 1.10 -21.56 6.03
CA GLU A 25 2.29 -22.42 6.00
C GLU A 25 2.58 -22.98 4.60
N ARG A 26 1.52 -23.30 3.82
CA ARG A 26 1.67 -23.71 2.42
C ARG A 26 2.22 -22.59 1.55
N LEU A 27 1.74 -21.35 1.75
CA LEU A 27 2.23 -20.17 1.03
C LEU A 27 3.70 -19.89 1.38
N ARG A 28 4.08 -19.97 2.66
CA ARG A 28 5.50 -19.86 3.11
C ARG A 28 6.39 -20.90 2.43
N LYS A 29 6.00 -22.18 2.49
CA LYS A 29 6.75 -23.28 1.83
C LYS A 29 6.85 -23.08 0.32
N PHE A 30 5.79 -22.57 -0.31
CA PHE A 30 5.78 -22.28 -1.74
C PHE A 30 6.73 -21.13 -2.09
N LEU A 31 6.68 -20.02 -1.34
CA LEU A 31 7.59 -18.89 -1.54
C LEU A 31 9.05 -19.32 -1.35
N PHE A 32 9.35 -20.06 -0.29
CA PHE A 32 10.70 -20.55 -0.02
C PHE A 32 11.23 -21.50 -1.10
N LYS A 33 10.39 -22.44 -1.58
CA LYS A 33 10.80 -23.39 -2.63
C LYS A 33 11.01 -22.71 -3.99
N ASN A 34 10.33 -21.61 -4.24
CA ASN A 34 10.39 -20.88 -5.51
C ASN A 34 11.14 -19.55 -5.38
N GLN A 35 11.99 -19.36 -4.35
CA GLN A 35 12.69 -18.10 -4.12
C GLN A 35 13.71 -17.75 -5.22
N GLU A 36 14.26 -18.76 -5.89
CA GLU A 36 15.14 -18.60 -7.05
C GLU A 36 14.38 -18.37 -8.36
N TYR A 37 13.06 -18.56 -8.36
CA TYR A 37 12.21 -18.33 -9.51
C TYR A 37 11.93 -16.83 -9.65
N ARG A 38 12.15 -16.30 -10.85
CA ARG A 38 11.82 -14.90 -11.17
C ARG A 38 10.35 -14.82 -11.57
N PHE A 39 9.50 -14.46 -10.62
CA PHE A 39 8.08 -14.27 -10.86
C PHE A 39 7.83 -13.05 -11.75
N THR A 40 6.81 -13.12 -12.59
CA THR A 40 6.33 -11.95 -13.36
C THR A 40 5.59 -10.97 -12.47
N GLU A 41 5.46 -9.71 -12.89
CA GLU A 41 4.76 -8.67 -12.12
C GLU A 41 3.32 -9.07 -11.73
N ARG A 42 2.61 -9.79 -12.62
CA ARG A 42 1.28 -10.34 -12.33
C ARG A 42 1.30 -11.33 -11.17
N GLU A 43 2.24 -12.28 -11.22
CA GLU A 43 2.38 -13.30 -10.18
C GLU A 43 2.80 -12.67 -8.85
N GLN A 44 3.71 -11.70 -8.88
CA GLN A 44 4.10 -10.95 -7.69
C GLN A 44 2.91 -10.21 -7.08
N SER A 45 2.06 -9.59 -7.90
CA SER A 45 0.84 -8.90 -7.45
C SER A 45 -0.18 -9.86 -6.83
N HIS A 46 -0.39 -11.03 -7.42
CA HIS A 46 -1.27 -12.07 -6.88
C HIS A 46 -0.73 -12.65 -5.55
N LEU A 47 0.57 -12.92 -5.46
CA LEU A 47 1.22 -13.36 -4.21
C LEU A 47 1.09 -12.31 -3.13
N PHE A 48 1.33 -11.05 -3.47
CA PHE A 48 1.18 -9.92 -2.56
C PHE A 48 -0.27 -9.79 -2.05
N SER A 49 -1.26 -9.88 -2.95
CA SER A 49 -2.68 -9.87 -2.61
C SER A 49 -3.07 -11.02 -1.67
N ALA A 50 -2.50 -12.21 -1.85
CA ALA A 50 -2.72 -13.34 -0.96
C ALA A 50 -2.17 -13.08 0.46
N VAL A 51 -0.93 -12.56 0.56
CA VAL A 51 -0.32 -12.20 1.86
C VAL A 51 -1.13 -11.09 2.52
N GLN A 52 -1.59 -10.08 1.77
CA GLN A 52 -2.43 -8.99 2.27
C GLN A 52 -3.73 -9.49 2.88
N ALA A 53 -4.41 -10.42 2.23
CA ALA A 53 -5.68 -10.95 2.73
C ALA A 53 -5.47 -11.74 4.03
N HIS A 54 -4.41 -12.55 4.12
CA HIS A 54 -4.04 -13.23 5.37
C HIS A 54 -3.65 -12.23 6.47
N TYR A 55 -2.93 -11.16 6.14
CA TYR A 55 -2.63 -10.10 7.08
C TYR A 55 -3.90 -9.43 7.61
N ALA A 56 -4.81 -9.00 6.75
CA ALA A 56 -6.06 -8.35 7.14
C ALA A 56 -6.93 -9.25 8.03
N ALA A 57 -6.95 -10.56 7.76
CA ALA A 57 -7.69 -11.54 8.56
C ALA A 57 -7.13 -11.74 9.99
N HIS A 58 -5.85 -11.40 10.24
CA HIS A 58 -5.20 -11.58 11.54
C HIS A 58 -4.88 -10.26 12.25
N ALA A 59 -4.72 -9.16 11.52
CA ALA A 59 -4.40 -7.84 12.07
C ALA A 59 -5.49 -7.30 13.01
N ASP A 60 -6.75 -7.66 12.79
CA ASP A 60 -7.90 -7.24 13.61
C ASP A 60 -8.08 -8.08 14.88
N LEU A 61 -7.35 -9.20 15.02
CA LEU A 61 -7.55 -10.10 16.16
C LEU A 61 -6.89 -9.52 17.41
N PRO A 62 -7.57 -9.49 18.58
CA PRO A 62 -6.98 -9.01 19.82
C PRO A 62 -5.93 -9.96 20.40
N ASP A 63 -5.91 -11.21 19.93
CA ASP A 63 -5.03 -12.26 20.42
C ASP A 63 -3.67 -12.25 19.70
N ALA A 64 -2.59 -12.07 20.47
CA ALA A 64 -1.23 -12.04 19.94
C ALA A 64 -0.82 -13.37 19.29
N SER A 65 -1.27 -14.51 19.83
CA SER A 65 -0.96 -15.82 19.25
C SER A 65 -1.69 -16.09 17.95
N ALA A 66 -2.86 -15.49 17.75
CA ALA A 66 -3.53 -15.51 16.45
C ALA A 66 -2.79 -14.66 15.40
N ARG A 67 -2.01 -13.65 15.80
CA ARG A 67 -1.22 -12.80 14.89
C ARG A 67 0.11 -13.44 14.48
N GLU A 68 0.67 -14.34 15.29
CA GLU A 68 1.93 -15.05 15.02
C GLU A 68 2.05 -15.61 13.59
N PRO A 69 1.10 -16.39 13.05
CA PRO A 69 1.26 -16.97 11.71
C PRO A 69 1.34 -15.92 10.60
N ALA A 70 0.61 -14.80 10.74
CA ALA A 70 0.68 -13.70 9.78
C ALA A 70 2.00 -12.92 9.91
N LEU A 71 2.49 -12.73 11.13
CA LEU A 71 3.78 -12.11 11.40
C LEU A 71 4.93 -12.91 10.79
N GLU A 72 4.95 -14.23 11.01
CA GLU A 72 5.98 -15.09 10.44
C GLU A 72 5.94 -15.12 8.90
N LEU A 73 4.75 -15.08 8.30
CA LEU A 73 4.59 -14.99 6.84
C LEU A 73 5.20 -13.69 6.29
N ILE A 74 4.99 -12.57 6.99
CA ILE A 74 5.53 -11.26 6.61
C ILE A 74 7.05 -11.25 6.78
N GLU A 75 7.59 -11.81 7.86
CA GLU A 75 9.04 -11.94 8.06
C GLU A 75 9.71 -12.80 6.97
N ASP A 76 9.09 -13.93 6.60
CA ASP A 76 9.58 -14.74 5.48
C ASP A 76 9.52 -13.97 4.17
N ALA A 77 8.42 -13.28 3.88
CA ALA A 77 8.27 -12.49 2.67
C ALA A 77 9.30 -11.36 2.57
N LEU A 78 9.69 -10.75 3.70
CA LEU A 78 10.77 -9.75 3.78
C LEU A 78 12.14 -10.34 3.47
N LYS A 79 12.40 -11.58 3.93
CA LYS A 79 13.65 -12.31 3.68
C LYS A 79 13.77 -12.81 2.24
N MET A 80 12.66 -12.90 1.49
CA MET A 80 12.69 -13.34 0.10
C MET A 80 13.47 -12.37 -0.79
N PRO A 81 14.18 -12.84 -1.83
CA PRO A 81 14.88 -11.99 -2.78
C PRO A 81 13.92 -11.10 -3.59
N PHE A 82 14.43 -9.98 -4.13
CA PHE A 82 13.64 -9.02 -4.92
C PHE A 82 13.08 -9.60 -6.24
N THR A 83 13.48 -10.81 -6.59
CA THR A 83 12.94 -11.60 -7.70
C THR A 83 11.53 -12.14 -7.44
N VAL A 84 11.11 -12.17 -6.16
CA VAL A 84 9.80 -12.67 -5.71
C VAL A 84 8.89 -11.54 -5.26
N PHE A 85 9.43 -10.52 -4.58
CA PHE A 85 8.67 -9.34 -4.16
C PHE A 85 9.43 -8.06 -4.49
N THR A 86 8.73 -7.10 -5.09
CA THR A 86 9.33 -5.79 -5.42
C THR A 86 9.69 -5.01 -4.17
N THR A 87 10.52 -3.99 -4.34
CA THR A 87 10.85 -3.04 -3.26
C THR A 87 9.59 -2.42 -2.65
N SER A 88 8.61 -2.03 -3.45
CA SER A 88 7.34 -1.45 -2.97
C SER A 88 6.51 -2.43 -2.13
N GLN A 89 6.47 -3.71 -2.53
CA GLN A 89 5.78 -4.76 -1.78
C GLN A 89 6.47 -5.02 -0.44
N LYS A 90 7.81 -5.07 -0.43
CA LYS A 90 8.60 -5.23 0.80
C LYS A 90 8.45 -4.07 1.77
N LYS A 91 8.38 -2.83 1.28
CA LYS A 91 8.07 -1.66 2.14
C LYS A 91 6.71 -1.82 2.82
N THR A 92 5.72 -2.35 2.11
CA THR A 92 4.41 -2.65 2.71
C THR A 92 4.49 -3.76 3.76
N PHE A 93 5.26 -4.82 3.52
CA PHE A 93 5.50 -5.86 4.51
C PHE A 93 6.19 -5.32 5.77
N LEU A 94 7.18 -4.43 5.63
CA LEU A 94 7.81 -3.73 6.76
C LEU A 94 6.80 -2.95 7.60
N LYS A 95 5.89 -2.23 6.95
CA LYS A 95 4.81 -1.50 7.63
C LYS A 95 3.86 -2.42 8.39
N TRP A 96 3.47 -3.55 7.79
CA TRP A 96 2.63 -4.55 8.45
C TRP A 96 3.34 -5.25 9.60
N HIS A 97 4.63 -5.54 9.46
CA HIS A 97 5.46 -6.11 10.52
C HIS A 97 5.52 -5.18 11.74
N ALA A 98 5.80 -3.88 11.53
CA ALA A 98 5.79 -2.88 12.60
C ALA A 98 4.43 -2.76 13.30
N LYS A 99 3.34 -2.87 12.53
CA LYS A 99 1.97 -2.82 13.03
C LYS A 99 1.58 -4.05 13.86
N LEU A 100 2.11 -5.23 13.54
CA LEU A 100 1.86 -6.45 14.31
C LEU A 100 2.74 -6.55 15.56
N THR A 101 3.97 -6.00 15.53
CA THR A 101 4.90 -6.00 16.67
C THR A 101 4.64 -4.89 17.69
N GLY A 102 3.70 -3.98 17.43
CA GLY A 102 3.32 -2.92 18.38
C GLY A 102 4.31 -1.75 18.45
N SER A 103 5.22 -1.61 17.48
CA SER A 103 5.96 -0.36 17.27
C SER A 103 5.05 0.62 16.53
N GLU A 104 4.07 1.18 17.25
CA GLU A 104 3.27 2.29 16.75
C GLU A 104 4.13 3.57 16.74
N ALA A 105 4.83 3.81 15.64
CA ALA A 105 4.95 5.15 15.09
C ALA A 105 3.92 5.26 13.96
N ASP A 106 2.86 5.98 14.29
CA ASP A 106 1.74 6.40 13.45
C ASP A 106 2.07 6.56 11.95
N HIS A 107 1.30 5.85 11.11
CA HIS A 107 0.74 6.36 9.84
C HIS A 107 -0.33 5.36 9.38
N GLY A 108 -1.53 5.54 9.94
CA GLY A 108 -2.69 4.68 9.72
C GLY A 108 -3.14 4.58 8.27
N LYS A 109 -3.30 3.34 7.80
CA LYS A 109 -4.42 2.92 6.93
C LYS A 109 -4.48 1.39 6.95
N SER A 110 -5.40 0.81 7.72
CA SER A 110 -5.85 -0.57 7.52
C SER A 110 -6.87 -0.57 6.38
N PRO A 111 -6.87 -1.52 5.44
CA PRO A 111 -8.05 -1.78 4.64
C PRO A 111 -8.91 -2.79 5.40
N ALA A 112 -10.01 -2.33 5.99
CA ALA A 112 -11.13 -3.20 6.33
C ALA A 112 -12.04 -3.26 5.10
N ALA A 113 -12.34 -4.48 4.66
CA ALA A 113 -13.26 -4.76 3.57
C ALA A 113 -14.66 -4.19 3.85
N GLY A 114 -15.27 -3.55 2.85
CA GLY A 114 -16.66 -3.12 2.92
C GLY A 114 -17.03 -2.06 1.89
N ALA A 115 -17.59 -2.52 0.78
CA ALA A 115 -18.34 -1.79 -0.24
C ALA A 115 -18.69 -0.31 0.06
N ALA A 116 -18.00 0.61 -0.61
CA ALA A 116 -18.54 1.84 -1.18
C ALA A 116 -17.49 2.40 -2.13
N SER A 117 -17.91 2.88 -3.30
CA SER A 117 -17.08 3.65 -4.22
C SER A 117 -16.57 4.91 -3.53
N SER A 118 -15.44 4.81 -2.84
CA SER A 118 -14.68 5.94 -2.33
C SER A 118 -13.31 5.84 -2.99
N ALA A 119 -13.13 6.69 -4.00
CA ALA A 119 -11.85 7.13 -4.51
C ALA A 119 -10.76 6.99 -3.44
N GLU A 120 -9.80 6.09 -3.65
CA GLU A 120 -8.65 5.93 -2.77
C GLU A 120 -7.86 7.24 -2.80
N ARG A 121 -8.14 8.09 -1.81
CA ARG A 121 -7.40 9.32 -1.57
C ARG A 121 -6.05 8.96 -0.96
N THR A 122 -5.01 9.38 -1.65
CA THR A 122 -3.63 9.32 -1.18
C THR A 122 -3.11 10.75 -1.12
N GLU A 123 -2.50 11.11 0.01
CA GLU A 123 -1.95 12.44 0.25
C GLU A 123 -0.49 12.50 -0.21
N TYR A 124 -0.14 13.57 -0.90
CA TYR A 124 1.20 13.81 -1.42
C TYR A 124 1.61 15.24 -1.14
N GLN A 125 2.87 15.44 -0.75
CA GLN A 125 3.39 16.77 -0.50
C GLN A 125 3.76 17.43 -1.81
N VAL A 126 3.20 18.60 -2.10
CA VAL A 126 3.55 19.34 -3.31
C VAL A 126 4.94 19.93 -3.11
N ILE A 127 5.88 19.59 -3.99
CA ILE A 127 7.26 20.09 -3.97
C ILE A 127 7.55 21.05 -5.10
N ASP A 128 6.79 20.96 -6.20
CA ASP A 128 6.88 21.90 -7.32
C ASP A 128 5.52 22.01 -8.03
N ALA A 129 5.16 23.21 -8.47
CA ALA A 129 3.90 23.48 -9.15
C ALA A 129 4.13 24.43 -10.34
N THR A 130 4.18 23.87 -11.54
CA THR A 130 4.30 24.62 -12.81
C THR A 130 2.93 24.89 -13.45
N GLU A 131 2.92 25.63 -14.57
CA GLU A 131 1.71 25.91 -15.36
C GLU A 131 1.11 24.65 -16.00
N THR A 132 1.91 23.61 -16.23
CA THR A 132 1.52 22.42 -16.98
C THR A 132 1.64 21.12 -16.19
N MET A 133 2.37 21.11 -15.07
CA MET A 133 2.57 19.94 -14.23
C MET A 133 2.71 20.30 -12.74
N ILE A 134 2.15 19.49 -11.85
CA ILE A 134 2.38 19.56 -10.40
C ILE A 134 3.20 18.33 -9.99
N SER A 135 4.37 18.55 -9.42
CA SER A 135 5.22 17.50 -8.87
C SER A 135 4.95 17.35 -7.38
N CYS A 136 4.51 16.17 -6.99
CA CYS A 136 4.27 15.83 -5.60
C CYS A 136 5.26 14.75 -5.15
N MET A 137 5.83 14.92 -3.96
CA MET A 137 6.64 13.91 -3.31
C MET A 137 5.73 12.98 -2.52
N THR A 138 5.94 11.69 -2.73
CA THR A 138 5.35 10.63 -1.92
C THR A 138 6.10 10.54 -0.58
N ASP A 139 5.45 9.96 0.43
CA ASP A 139 6.10 9.58 1.70
C ASP A 139 7.30 8.63 1.50
N ASP A 140 7.37 7.99 0.33
CA ASP A 140 8.42 7.06 -0.06
C ASP A 140 9.69 7.76 -0.60
N GLY A 141 9.62 9.07 -0.81
CA GLY A 141 10.66 9.87 -1.45
C GLY A 141 10.62 9.87 -2.98
N ASP A 142 9.68 9.13 -3.58
CA ASP A 142 9.42 9.17 -5.02
C ASP A 142 8.68 10.45 -5.40
N VAL A 143 9.00 10.99 -6.58
CA VAL A 143 8.34 12.17 -7.15
C VAL A 143 7.31 11.71 -8.18
N VAL A 144 6.09 12.22 -8.05
CA VAL A 144 4.96 11.95 -8.93
C VAL A 144 4.57 13.25 -9.61
N ASP A 145 4.77 13.30 -10.92
CA ASP A 145 4.36 14.41 -11.77
C ASP A 145 2.92 14.22 -12.26
N LEU A 146 2.11 15.27 -12.09
CA LEU A 146 0.68 15.26 -12.40
C LEU A 146 0.38 16.33 -13.43
N ASP A 147 -0.27 15.94 -14.52
CA ASP A 147 -0.69 16.90 -15.54
C ASP A 147 -1.90 17.70 -15.05
N VAL A 148 -1.79 19.03 -15.11
CA VAL A 148 -2.85 19.92 -14.61
C VAL A 148 -4.16 19.74 -15.36
N LYS A 149 -4.12 19.30 -16.62
CA LYS A 149 -5.32 19.11 -17.45
C LYS A 149 -6.16 17.93 -16.98
N ALA A 150 -5.55 16.98 -16.27
CA ALA A 150 -6.25 15.86 -15.65
C ALA A 150 -6.98 16.27 -14.34
N SER A 151 -6.66 17.45 -13.80
CA SER A 151 -7.17 17.95 -12.52
C SER A 151 -8.04 19.19 -12.69
N ALA A 152 -8.83 19.53 -11.67
CA ALA A 152 -9.67 20.73 -11.70
C ALA A 152 -8.79 22.00 -11.66
N GLN A 153 -8.87 22.83 -12.71
CA GLN A 153 -8.06 24.05 -12.84
C GLN A 153 -8.27 25.04 -11.68
N ASP A 154 -9.48 25.10 -11.08
CA ASP A 154 -9.77 25.94 -9.91
C ASP A 154 -9.00 25.49 -8.66
N LEU A 155 -8.90 24.16 -8.43
CA LEU A 155 -8.15 23.60 -7.31
C LEU A 155 -6.66 23.82 -7.50
N VAL A 156 -6.16 23.62 -8.73
CA VAL A 156 -4.75 23.83 -9.05
C VAL A 156 -4.37 25.30 -8.89
N ALA A 157 -5.20 26.23 -9.36
CA ALA A 157 -4.93 27.66 -9.20
C ALA A 157 -4.80 28.06 -7.72
N LYS A 158 -5.68 27.53 -6.86
CA LYS A 158 -5.61 27.79 -5.40
C LYS A 158 -4.44 27.09 -4.72
N LEU A 159 -4.14 25.85 -5.11
CA LEU A 159 -2.98 25.09 -4.64
C LEU A 159 -1.69 25.83 -4.99
N ARG A 160 -1.56 26.29 -6.23
CA ARG A 160 -0.41 27.05 -6.70
C ARG A 160 -0.29 28.39 -5.98
N ALA A 161 -1.40 29.10 -5.76
CA ALA A 161 -1.38 30.33 -4.97
C ALA A 161 -0.91 30.07 -3.52
N ALA A 162 -1.32 28.96 -2.89
CA ALA A 162 -0.85 28.58 -1.56
C ALA A 162 0.64 28.18 -1.56
N PHE A 163 1.12 27.56 -2.63
CA PHE A 163 2.52 27.18 -2.80
C PHE A 163 3.42 28.40 -3.07
N ASP A 164 2.99 29.33 -3.92
CA ASP A 164 3.70 30.59 -4.23
C ASP A 164 3.79 31.51 -3.00
N ASP A 165 2.81 31.44 -2.10
CA ASP A 165 2.82 32.08 -0.78
C ASP A 165 3.85 31.45 0.19
N GLY A 166 4.56 30.40 -0.24
CA GLY A 166 5.59 29.71 0.53
C GLY A 166 5.04 28.75 1.60
N LYS A 167 3.75 28.41 1.54
CA LYS A 167 3.12 27.48 2.48
C LYS A 167 3.30 26.03 2.01
N ALA A 168 3.48 25.11 2.94
CA ALA A 168 3.51 23.69 2.61
C ALA A 168 2.11 23.24 2.20
N VAL A 169 1.96 22.72 0.98
CA VAL A 169 0.69 22.26 0.44
C VAL A 169 0.72 20.74 0.28
N VAL A 170 -0.32 20.08 0.78
CA VAL A 170 -0.51 18.64 0.65
C VAL A 170 -1.72 18.40 -0.25
N ALA A 171 -1.49 17.78 -1.40
CA ALA A 171 -2.53 17.43 -2.35
C ALA A 171 -3.03 16.01 -2.09
N SER A 172 -4.35 15.83 -2.02
CA SER A 172 -4.98 14.52 -2.01
C SER A 172 -5.35 14.12 -3.44
N LEU A 173 -4.74 13.05 -3.94
CA LEU A 173 -4.96 12.51 -5.28
C LEU A 173 -5.82 11.26 -5.23
N ASP A 174 -6.55 11.02 -6.31
CA ASP A 174 -7.16 9.72 -6.58
C ASP A 174 -6.10 8.74 -7.11
N SER A 175 -5.82 7.66 -6.38
CA SER A 175 -4.86 6.63 -6.81
C SER A 175 -5.27 5.91 -8.11
N GLY A 176 -6.54 6.02 -8.55
CA GLY A 176 -7.01 5.42 -9.80
C GLY A 176 -6.96 6.34 -11.03
N ARG A 177 -6.95 7.66 -10.83
CA ARG A 177 -7.07 8.66 -11.92
C ARG A 177 -5.95 9.69 -11.97
N GLN A 178 -5.03 9.68 -11.01
CA GLN A 178 -3.96 10.68 -10.89
C GLN A 178 -4.51 12.12 -10.97
N ALA A 179 -5.67 12.34 -10.36
CA ALA A 179 -6.36 13.63 -10.37
C ALA A 179 -6.46 14.19 -8.96
N ILE A 180 -6.27 15.50 -8.81
CA ILE A 180 -6.39 16.20 -7.53
C ILE A 180 -7.86 16.23 -7.11
N LEU A 181 -8.15 15.59 -5.98
CA LEU A 181 -9.47 15.57 -5.35
C LEU A 181 -9.63 16.73 -4.36
N SER A 182 -8.60 17.03 -3.59
CA SER A 182 -8.55 18.16 -2.64
C SER A 182 -7.12 18.53 -2.34
N PHE A 183 -6.89 19.70 -1.75
CA PHE A 183 -5.60 20.05 -1.16
C PHE A 183 -5.82 20.67 0.22
N ARG A 184 -4.89 20.43 1.13
CA ARG A 184 -4.80 21.07 2.45
C ARG A 184 -3.48 21.82 2.54
N VAL A 185 -3.46 22.89 3.29
CA VAL A 185 -2.23 23.64 3.56
C VAL A 185 -1.73 23.19 4.92
N ASP A 186 -0.61 22.48 4.94
CA ASP A 186 0.04 22.00 6.15
C ASP A 186 0.82 23.18 6.77
N GLY A 187 0.07 24.03 7.46
CA GLY A 187 0.56 25.31 7.97
C GLY A 187 -0.46 26.10 8.77
N ALA A 188 -1.55 25.47 9.23
CA ALA A 188 -2.44 26.06 10.22
C ALA A 188 -1.86 25.80 11.62
N SER A 189 -0.76 26.48 11.95
CA SER A 189 -0.51 26.85 13.33
C SER A 189 -1.31 28.13 13.58
N ASP A 190 -2.41 28.00 14.32
CA ASP A 190 -2.90 29.07 15.19
C ASP A 190 -2.72 28.59 16.64
#